data_AF-A0A970P5Y5-F1
#
_entry.id   AF-A0A970P5Y5-F1
#
_cell.length_a   1.000
_cell.length_b   1.000
_cell.length_c   1.000
_cell.angle_alpha   90.00
_cell.angle_beta   90.00
_cell.angle_gamma   90.00
#
_symmetry.space_group_name_H-M   'P 1'
#
loop_
_entity.id
_entity.type
_entity.pdbx_description
1 polymer ?
#
loop_
_entity_poly.entity_id
_entity_poly.type
_entity_poly.pdbx_seq_one_letter_code
_entity_poly.pdbx_strand_id
1 'polypeptide(L)' 'MKYLIIGAGGTGGSIGAFMTEAGKDVTLIDQGMHLEAIQKNGLKMETTYKGNYT' A
#
# COMPACT_ATOMS: atom_id res chain seq x y z
N MET A 1 13.88 -7.32 -8.18
CA MET A 1 14.29 -6.04 -7.55
C MET A 1 13.32 -5.77 -6.42
N LYS A 2 13.81 -5.30 -5.27
CA LYS A 2 12.96 -5.00 -4.10
C LYS A 2 12.77 -3.49 -3.98
N TYR A 3 11.55 -3.08 -3.65
CA TYR A 3 11.18 -1.68 -3.51
C TYR A 3 10.81 -1.39 -2.06
N LEU A 4 11.32 -0.28 -1.55
CA LEU A 4 10.97 0.23 -0.23
C LEU A 4 10.26 1.56 -0.39
N ILE A 5 9.09 1.70 0.22
CA ILE A 5 8.35 2.96 0.29
C ILE A 5 8.22 3.35 1.77
N ILE A 6 8.71 4.53 2.10
CA ILE A 6 8.67 5.08 3.46
C ILE A 6 7.47 6.03 3.56
N GLY A 7 6.48 5.62 4.35
CA GLY A 7 5.18 6.25 4.54
C GLY A 7 4.13 5.69 3.58
N ALA A 8 3.03 5.13 4.11
CA ALA A 8 1.88 4.68 3.32
C ALA A 8 0.73 5.71 3.30
N GLY A 9 1.04 7.01 3.32
CA GLY A 9 0.03 8.07 3.13
C GLY A 9 -0.55 8.08 1.70
N GLY A 10 -1.28 9.14 1.33
CA GLY A 10 -1.99 9.18 0.03
C GLY A 10 -1.13 8.81 -1.18
N THR A 11 0.08 9.37 -1.30
CA THR A 11 1.00 9.05 -2.40
C THR A 11 1.69 7.70 -2.22
N GLY A 12 2.32 7.47 -1.07
CA GLY A 12 3.13 6.26 -0.85
C GLY A 12 2.31 4.98 -0.81
N GLY A 13 1.13 5.02 -0.20
CA GLY A 13 0.16 3.92 -0.22
C GLY A 13 -0.32 3.62 -1.63
N SER A 14 -0.69 4.64 -2.40
CA SER A 14 -1.13 4.46 -3.79
C SER A 14 -0.04 3.83 -4.66
N ILE A 15 1.18 4.36 -4.62
CA ILE A 15 2.32 3.80 -5.36
C ILE A 15 2.57 2.35 -4.94
N GLY A 16 2.60 2.09 -3.64
CA GLY A 16 2.82 0.75 -3.10
C GLY A 16 1.79 -0.25 -3.57
N ALA A 17 0.52 0.11 -3.50
CA ALA A 17 -0.56 -0.77 -3.93
C ALA A 17 -0.49 -1.09 -5.43
N PHE A 18 -0.28 -0.09 -6.29
CA PHE A 18 -0.16 -0.33 -7.74
C PHE A 18 1.10 -1.13 -8.09
N MET A 19 2.21 -0.93 -7.38
CA MET A 19 3.44 -1.70 -7.60
C MET A 19 3.29 -3.16 -7.18
N THR A 20 2.67 -3.41 -6.02
CA THR A 20 2.33 -4.76 -5.57
C THR A 20 1.42 -5.46 -6.58
N GLU A 21 0.39 -4.76 -7.08
CA GLU A 21 -0.52 -5.29 -8.11
C GLU A 21 0.22 -5.62 -9.41
N ALA A 22 1.23 -4.83 -9.78
CA ALA A 22 2.12 -5.10 -10.92
C ALA A 22 3.14 -6.23 -10.66
N GLY A 23 2.98 -7.01 -9.58
CA GLY A 23 3.82 -8.15 -9.23
C GLY A 23 5.22 -7.77 -8.75
N LYS A 24 5.40 -6.55 -8.22
CA LYS A 24 6.69 -6.12 -7.65
C LYS A 24 6.79 -6.52 -6.18
N ASP A 25 8.00 -6.85 -5.75
CA ASP A 25 8.34 -7.11 -4.34
C ASP A 25 8.48 -5.75 -3.62
N VAL A 26 7.42 -5.33 -2.92
CA VAL A 26 7.30 -4.02 -2.27
C VAL A 26 7.21 -4.21 -0.76
N THR A 27 7.98 -3.43 -0.02
CA THR A 27 7.86 -3.28 1.43
C THR A 27 7.43 -1.85 1.75
N LEU A 28 6.39 -1.71 2.54
CA LEU A 28 5.94 -0.42 3.09
C LEU A 28 6.46 -0.25 4.52
N ILE A 29 6.97 0.93 4.83
CA ILE A 29 7.19 1.37 6.20
C ILE A 29 6.13 2.41 6.53
N ASP A 30 5.43 2.26 7.64
CA ASP A 30 4.53 3.28 8.20
C ASP A 30 4.60 3.22 9.73
N GLN A 31 3.80 4.02 10.43
CA GLN A 31 3.77 4.06 11.88
C GLN A 31 2.37 4.33 12.44
N GLY A 32 2.20 4.02 13.73
CA GLY A 32 0.97 4.29 14.48
C GLY A 32 -0.25 3.52 13.96
N MET A 33 -1.43 4.11 14.15
CA MET A 33 -2.71 3.46 13.84
C MET A 33 -2.85 3.02 12.38
N HIS A 34 -2.21 3.73 11.44
CA HIS A 34 -2.28 3.36 10.03
C HIS A 34 -1.50 2.07 9.73
N LEU A 35 -0.28 1.92 10.30
CA LEU A 35 0.48 0.67 10.20
C LEU A 35 -0.29 -0.51 10.82
N GLU A 36 -0.87 -0.33 12.00
CA GLU A 36 -1.65 -1.37 12.68
C GLU A 36 -2.86 -1.80 11.82
N ALA A 37 -3.55 -0.85 11.20
CA ALA A 37 -4.67 -1.12 10.32
C ALA A 37 -4.25 -1.91 9.06
N ILE A 38 -3.12 -1.54 8.44
CA ILE A 38 -2.54 -2.25 7.29
C ILE A 38 -2.11 -3.67 7.69
N GLN A 39 -1.44 -3.84 8.82
CA GLN A 39 -1.01 -5.18 9.26
C GLN A 39 -2.18 -6.12 9.53
N LYS A 40 -3.29 -5.59 10.07
CA LYS A 40 -4.49 -6.37 10.38
C LYS A 40 -5.34 -6.68 9.15
N ASN A 41 -5.49 -5.72 8.23
CA ASN A 41 -6.51 -5.79 7.18
C ASN A 41 -5.94 -5.65 5.76
N GLY A 42 -4.63 -5.52 5.61
CA GLY A 42 -3.98 -5.09 4.37
C GLY A 42 -4.15 -3.60 4.06
N LEU A 43 -3.42 -3.11 3.06
CA LEU A 43 -3.55 -1.74 2.56
C LEU A 43 -4.76 -1.67 1.62
N LYS A 44 -5.85 -1.04 2.07
CA LYS A 44 -7.06 -0.89 1.27
C LYS A 44 -6.93 0.26 0.28
N MET A 45 -7.23 -0.02 -0.99
CA MET A 45 -7.31 0.96 -2.06
C MET A 45 -8.74 1.14 -2.51
N GLU A 46 -9.21 2.38 -2.48
CA GLU A 46 -10.47 2.76 -3.08
C GLU A 46 -10.19 3.55 -4.35
N THR A 47 -10.72 3.08 -5.47
CA THR A 47 -10.46 3.68 -6.78
C THR A 47 -11.73 3.75 -7.61
N THR A 48 -11.83 4.80 -8.43
CA THR A 48 -12.95 4.94 -9.37
C THR A 48 -12.75 4.16 -10.66
N TYR A 49 -11.50 3.81 -11.01
CA TYR A 49 -11.15 3.17 -12.27
C TYR A 49 -11.04 1.64 -12.18
N LYS A 50 -10.59 1.08 -11.05
CA LYS A 50 -10.34 -0.38 -10.90
C LYS A 50 -11.24 -1.05 -9.86
N GLY A 51 -12.09 -0.28 -9.18
CA GLY A 51 -12.81 -0.75 -8.00
C GLY A 51 -11.91 -0.81 -6.77
N ASN A 52 -12.48 -1.27 -5.66
CA ASN A 52 -11.80 -1.32 -4.37
C ASN A 52 -11.10 -2.67 -4.17
N TYR A 53 -9.89 -2.64 -3.64
CA TYR A 53 -9.08 -3.83 -3.40
C TYR A 53 -8.17 -3.69 -2.18
N THR A 54 -7.48 -4.77 -1.83
CA THR A 54 -6.53 -4.86 -0.71
C THR A 54 -5.32 -5.64 -1.15
#